data_AF-A0A7L2JG08-F1
#
_entry.id   AF-A0A7L2JG08-F1
#
_cell.length_a   1.000
_cell.length_b   1.000
_cell.length_c   1.000
_cell.angle_alpha   90.00
_cell.angle_beta   90.00
_cell.angle_gamma   90.00
#
_symmetry.space_group_name_H-M   'P 1'
#
loop_
_entity.id
_entity.type
_entity.pdbx_description
1 polymer ?
#
loop_
_entity_poly.entity_id
_entity_poly.type
_entity_poly.pdbx_seq_one_letter_code
_entity_poly.pdbx_strand_id
1 'polypeptide(L)' 'SDYQQLGYNLTINLFQGGPLRSQSLMRDSYTPEVFQRATIDPRHWHGRTINELGRWYEKHFLDINVQKAMKEKYG' A
#
# COMPACT_ATOMS: atom_id res chain seq x y z
N SER A 1 -41.32 5.30 23.07
CA SER A 1 -41.91 6.10 21.99
C SER A 1 -41.20 5.76 20.70
N ASP A 2 -41.93 5.46 19.63
CA ASP A 2 -41.37 5.04 18.33
C ASP A 2 -40.35 6.04 17.76
N TYR A 3 -40.48 7.32 18.12
CA TYR A 3 -39.52 8.37 17.77
C TYR A 3 -38.12 8.16 18.35
N GLN A 4 -37.99 7.54 19.53
CA GLN A 4 -36.68 7.25 20.13
C GLN A 4 -35.97 6.11 19.39
N GLN A 5 -36.72 5.12 18.92
CA GLN A 5 -36.19 4.02 18.11
C GLN A 5 -35.82 4.49 16.70
N LEU A 6 -36.62 5.39 16.12
CA LEU A 6 -36.31 6.02 14.83
C LEU A 6 -35.04 6.90 14.94
N GLY A 7 -34.95 7.71 15.98
CA GLY A 7 -33.76 8.51 16.28
C GLY A 7 -32.52 7.64 16.40
N TYR A 8 -32.57 6.59 17.23
CA TYR A 8 -31.46 5.66 17.42
C TYR A 8 -30.91 5.10 16.10
N ASN A 9 -31.77 4.54 15.24
CA ASN A 9 -31.35 3.96 13.96
C ASN A 9 -30.76 4.99 12.98
N LEU A 10 -31.21 6.25 13.03
CA LEU A 10 -30.69 7.32 12.18
C LEU A 10 -29.31 7.79 12.66
N THR A 11 -29.05 7.85 13.96
CA THR A 11 -27.77 8.33 14.51
C THR A 11 -26.64 7.32 14.42
N ILE A 12 -26.91 6.00 14.41
CA ILE A 12 -25.83 4.99 14.36
C ILE A 12 -25.06 5.04 13.04
N ASN A 13 -25.72 5.39 11.94
CA ASN A 13 -25.11 5.49 10.62
C ASN A 13 -24.39 6.84 10.40
N LEU A 14 -24.69 7.86 11.21
CA LEU A 14 -24.08 9.18 11.13
C LEU A 14 -22.66 9.20 11.70
N PHE A 15 -22.40 8.39 12.72
CA PHE A 15 -21.06 8.20 13.29
C PHE A 15 -20.71 6.72 13.27
N GLN A 16 -20.46 6.19 12.07
CA GLN A 16 -19.74 4.93 11.92
C GLN A 16 -18.40 5.09 12.66
N GLY A 17 -18.31 4.49 13.85
CA GLY A 17 -17.11 4.54 14.67
C GLY A 17 -15.89 4.05 13.90
N GLY A 18 -14.70 4.27 14.46
CA GLY A 18 -13.47 3.75 13.87
C GLY A 18 -13.58 2.24 13.63
N PRO A 19 -12.97 1.72 12.55
CA PRO A 19 -13.13 0.32 12.19
C PRO A 19 -12.64 -0.59 13.33
N LEU A 20 -13.45 -1.61 13.67
CA LEU A 20 -13.14 -2.61 14.72
C LEU A 20 -11.80 -3.32 14.51
N ARG A 21 -11.33 -3.35 13.26
CA ARG A 21 -9.99 -3.80 12.88
C ARG A 21 -9.34 -2.73 12.02
N SER A 22 -8.10 -2.39 12.32
CA SER A 22 -7.28 -1.58 11.41
C SER A 22 -7.03 -2.39 10.13
N GLN A 23 -7.71 -2.01 9.06
CA GLN A 23 -7.53 -2.56 7.73
C GLN A 23 -7.41 -1.41 6.73
N SER A 24 -6.88 -1.71 5.55
CA SER A 24 -6.87 -0.72 4.48
C SER A 24 -8.29 -0.49 3.98
N LEU A 25 -8.58 0.74 3.55
CA LEU A 25 -9.86 1.08 2.92
C LEU A 25 -10.22 0.10 1.78
N MET A 26 -9.21 -0.35 1.02
CA MET A 26 -9.38 -1.37 -0.01
C MET A 26 -9.93 -2.68 0.58
N ARG A 27 -9.37 -3.16 1.68
CA ARG A 27 -9.83 -4.41 2.32
C ARG A 27 -11.24 -4.31 2.87
N ASP A 28 -11.61 -3.15 3.37
CA ASP A 28 -12.95 -2.92 3.91
C ASP A 28 -14.00 -2.70 2.81
N SER A 29 -13.59 -2.24 1.63
CA SER A 29 -14.51 -1.87 0.54
C SER A 29 -14.82 -3.00 -0.44
N TYR A 30 -13.91 -3.97 -0.62
CA TYR A 30 -14.05 -5.01 -1.64
C TYR A 30 -14.39 -6.39 -1.06
N THR A 31 -15.10 -7.19 -1.86
CA THR A 31 -15.43 -8.57 -1.50
C THR A 31 -14.20 -9.48 -1.56
N PRO A 32 -14.17 -10.60 -0.80
CA PRO A 32 -13.07 -11.56 -0.81
C PRO A 32 -12.63 -12.04 -2.21
N GLU A 33 -13.59 -12.17 -3.12
CA GLU A 33 -13.40 -12.60 -4.51
C GLU A 33 -12.52 -11.65 -5.32
N VAL A 34 -12.60 -10.34 -5.06
CA VAL A 34 -11.77 -9.33 -5.72
C VAL A 34 -10.30 -9.54 -5.37
N PHE A 35 -10.00 -9.87 -4.11
CA PHE A 35 -8.61 -10.15 -3.71
C PHE A 35 -8.06 -11.43 -4.32
N GLN A 36 -8.91 -12.46 -4.45
CA GLN A 36 -8.52 -13.71 -5.12
C GLN A 36 -8.18 -13.46 -6.59
N ARG A 37 -8.99 -12.65 -7.30
CA ARG A 37 -8.70 -12.26 -8.70
C ARG A 37 -7.50 -11.33 -8.83
N ALA A 38 -7.29 -10.47 -7.85
CA ALA A 38 -6.13 -9.57 -7.80
C ALA A 38 -4.84 -10.25 -7.33
N THR A 39 -4.85 -11.58 -7.14
CA THR A 39 -3.63 -12.33 -6.82
C THR A 39 -2.71 -12.29 -8.03
N ILE A 40 -1.65 -11.50 -7.92
CA ILE A 40 -0.65 -11.33 -8.96
C ILE A 40 0.18 -12.60 -9.05
N ASP A 41 0.20 -13.26 -10.20
CA ASP A 41 1.10 -14.39 -10.43
C ASP A 41 2.55 -13.89 -10.51
N PRO A 42 3.44 -14.30 -9.58
CA PRO A 42 4.83 -13.87 -9.59
C PRO A 42 5.59 -14.27 -10.86
N ARG A 43 5.16 -15.32 -11.56
CA ARG A 43 5.80 -15.82 -12.79
C ARG A 43 5.36 -15.07 -14.04
N HIS A 44 4.19 -14.42 -14.01
CA HIS A 44 3.62 -13.68 -15.14
C HIS A 44 3.55 -12.16 -14.87
N TRP A 45 4.18 -11.68 -13.80
CA TRP A 45 4.29 -10.27 -13.51
C TRP A 45 5.35 -9.61 -14.40
N HIS A 46 4.92 -8.70 -15.27
CA HIS A 46 5.81 -7.97 -16.19
C HIS A 46 6.29 -6.61 -15.64
N GLY A 47 5.86 -6.22 -14.44
CA GLY A 47 6.30 -4.97 -13.79
C GLY A 47 7.61 -5.14 -13.04
N ARG A 48 8.24 -4.02 -12.65
CA ARG A 48 9.41 -4.07 -11.75
C ARG A 48 8.98 -4.56 -10.37
N THR A 49 9.63 -5.61 -9.90
CA THR A 49 9.43 -6.10 -8.53
C THR A 49 10.18 -5.21 -7.53
N ILE A 50 9.75 -5.22 -6.27
CA ILE A 50 10.45 -4.49 -5.20
C ILE A 50 11.91 -4.94 -5.06
N ASN A 51 12.19 -6.21 -5.36
CA ASN A 51 13.54 -6.77 -5.38
C ASN A 51 14.41 -6.15 -6.47
N GLU A 52 13.84 -5.90 -7.66
CA GLU A 52 14.54 -5.22 -8.74
C GLU A 52 14.81 -3.75 -8.42
N LEU A 53 13.86 -3.09 -7.75
CA LEU A 53 14.08 -1.73 -7.24
C LEU A 53 15.24 -1.69 -6.24
N GLY A 54 15.31 -2.65 -5.32
CA GLY A 54 16.42 -2.79 -4.37
C GLY A 54 17.77 -2.97 -5.07
N ARG A 55 17.88 -3.92 -6.01
CA ARG A 55 19.10 -4.13 -6.79
C ARG A 55 19.52 -2.89 -7.60
N TRP A 56 18.54 -2.17 -8.16
CA TRP A 56 18.81 -0.92 -8.86
C TRP A 56 19.38 0.14 -7.91
N TYR A 57 18.81 0.26 -6.70
CA TYR A 57 19.28 1.21 -5.70
C TYR A 57 20.71 0.92 -5.22
N GLU A 58 21.04 -0.35 -4.96
CA GLU A 58 22.41 -0.77 -4.62
C GLU A 58 23.41 -0.37 -5.70
N LYS A 59 23.09 -0.65 -6.97
CA LYS A 59 23.93 -0.27 -8.10
C LYS A 59 24.08 1.25 -8.21
N HIS A 60 22.99 1.99 -8.00
CA HIS A 60 23.01 3.45 -8.06
C HIS A 60 23.88 4.05 -6.95
N PHE A 61 23.80 3.52 -5.73
CA PHE A 61 24.62 3.96 -4.60
C PHE A 61 26.11 3.70 -4.84
N LEU A 62 26.45 2.54 -5.41
CA LEU A 62 27.82 2.22 -5.82
C LEU A 62 28.35 3.21 -6.88
N ASP A 63 27.54 3.53 -7.88
CA ASP A 63 27.91 4.49 -8.93
C ASP A 63 28.22 5.89 -8.36
N ILE A 64 27.38 6.37 -7.43
CA ILE A 64 27.63 7.65 -6.72
C ILE A 64 28.98 7.62 -5.98
N ASN A 65 29.27 6.53 -5.27
CA ASN A 65 30.53 6.40 -4.53
C ASN A 65 31.75 6.41 -5.47
N VAL A 66 31.67 5.72 -6.60
CA VAL A 66 32.73 5.71 -7.62
C VAL A 66 32.93 7.10 -8.21
N GLN A 67 31.84 7.80 -8.56
CA GLN A 67 31.92 9.18 -9.08
C GLN A 67 32.55 10.13 -8.07
N LYS A 68 32.20 10.01 -6.78
CA LYS A 68 32.79 10.79 -5.71
C LYS A 68 34.29 10.53 -5.59
N ALA A 69 34.72 9.27 -5.57
CA ALA A 69 36.14 8.90 -5.49
C ALA A 69 36.94 9.37 -6.71
N MET A 70 36.36 9.31 -7.92
CA MET A 70 36.98 9.85 -9.12
C MET A 70 37.17 11.37 -9.04
N LYS A 71 36.15 12.08 -8.55
CA LYS A 71 36.22 13.53 -8.34
C LYS A 71 37.28 13.91 -7.32
N GLU A 72 37.41 13.18 -6.22
CA GLU A 72 38.45 13.43 -5.21
C GLU A 72 39.87 13.14 -5.71
N LYS A 73 40.04 12.19 -6.64
CA LYS A 73 41.36 11.81 -7.15
C LYS A 73 41.84 12.67 -8.32
N TYR A 74 40.93 13.14 -9.17
CA TYR A 74 41.26 13.78 -10.44
C TYR A 74 40.69 15.20 -10.61
N GLY A 75 39.87 15.69 -9.67
CA GLY A 75 39.35 17.05 -9.62
C GLY A 75 39.95 17.84 -8.47
#